data_AF-A0A520H328-F1
#
_entry.id   AF-A0A520H328-F1
#
_cell.length_a   1.000
_cell.length_b   1.000
_cell.length_c   1.000
_cell.angle_alpha   90.00
_cell.angle_beta   90.00
_cell.angle_gamma   90.00
#
_symmetry.space_group_name_H-M   'P 1'
#
loop_
_entity.id
_entity.type
_entity.pdbx_description
1 polymer ?
#
loop_
_entity_poly.entity_id
_entity_poly.type
_entity_poly.pdbx_seq_one_letter_code
_entity_poly.pdbx_strand_id
1 'polypeptide(L)' 'MSALAPEARDRLYADCARAITEAGTERESLFLARLALLLFEQVGDEARCRAALADALRELPVPSLSATPHNITGD' A
#
# COMPACT_ATOMS: atom_id res chain seq x y z
N MET A 1 -8.13 9.69 20.56
CA MET A 1 -7.52 9.74 19.21
C MET A 1 -8.31 10.75 18.39
N SER A 2 -7.78 11.94 18.13
CA SER A 2 -8.46 12.92 17.28
C SER A 2 -8.44 12.43 15.84
N ALA A 3 -9.61 12.32 15.22
CA ALA A 3 -9.72 12.02 13.81
C ALA A 3 -9.10 13.16 12.99
N LEU A 4 -8.37 12.83 11.91
CA LEU A 4 -7.90 13.81 10.94
C LEU A 4 -9.09 14.54 10.33
N ALA A 5 -8.97 15.87 10.17
CA ALA A 5 -9.91 16.63 9.35
C ALA A 5 -9.93 16.04 7.93
N PRO A 6 -11.10 15.97 7.25
CA PRO A 6 -11.21 15.38 5.91
C PRO A 6 -10.17 15.92 4.92
N GLU A 7 -9.95 17.24 4.92
CA GLU A 7 -9.02 17.91 4.01
C GLU A 7 -7.55 17.56 4.34
N ALA A 8 -7.25 17.34 5.62
CA ALA A 8 -5.91 16.90 6.04
C ALA A 8 -5.65 15.46 5.62
N ARG A 9 -6.67 14.59 5.70
CA ARG A 9 -6.59 13.22 5.23
C ARG A 9 -6.38 13.15 3.72
N ASP A 10 -7.12 13.95 2.96
CA ASP A 10 -7.01 13.96 1.49
C ASP A 10 -5.62 14.45 1.03
N ARG A 11 -5.09 15.50 1.67
CA ARG A 11 -3.70 15.95 1.42
C ARG A 11 -2.68 14.85 1.70
N LEU A 12 -2.83 14.17 2.84
CA LEU A 12 -1.93 13.08 3.22
C LEU A 12 -1.96 11.92 2.21
N TYR A 13 -3.15 11.60 1.68
CA TYR A 13 -3.30 10.57 0.64
C TYR A 13 -2.63 10.99 -0.67
N ALA A 14 -2.78 12.25 -1.08
CA ALA A 14 -2.10 12.79 -2.25
C ALA A 14 -0.57 12.75 -2.09
N ASP A 15 -0.07 13.10 -0.91
CA ASP A 15 1.38 13.07 -0.62
C ASP A 15 1.92 11.63 -0.59
N CYS A 16 1.17 10.68 -0.05
CA CYS A 16 1.53 9.26 -0.09
C CYS A 16 1.63 8.74 -1.53
N ALA A 17 0.62 9.03 -2.38
CA ALA A 17 0.62 8.62 -3.78
C ALA A 17 1.80 9.24 -4.56
N ARG A 18 2.11 10.51 -4.29
CA ARG A 18 3.27 11.19 -4.88
C ARG A 18 4.58 10.51 -4.45
N ALA A 19 4.74 10.18 -3.17
CA ALA A 19 5.94 9.53 -2.66
C ALA A 19 6.15 8.12 -3.26
N ILE A 20 5.07 7.34 -3.43
CA ILE A 20 5.12 6.04 -4.12
C ILE A 20 5.58 6.23 -5.58
N THR A 21 5.00 7.22 -6.27
CA THR A 21 5.38 7.54 -7.66
C THR A 21 6.85 7.94 -7.76
N GLU A 22 7.35 8.74 -6.81
CA GLU A 22 8.74 9.18 -6.74
C GLU A 22 9.72 8.05 -6.38
N ALA A 23 9.29 7.08 -5.57
CA ALA A 23 10.05 5.86 -5.33
C ALA A 23 10.24 5.06 -6.63
N GLY A 24 9.22 5.03 -7.48
CA GLY A 24 9.22 4.28 -8.74
C GLY A 24 9.09 2.78 -8.53
N THR A 25 8.71 2.06 -9.58
CA THR A 25 8.32 0.63 -9.55
C THR A 25 9.38 -0.28 -8.93
N GLU A 26 10.66 -0.06 -9.25
CA GLU A 26 11.77 -0.88 -8.75
C GLU A 26 11.97 -0.80 -7.23
N ARG A 27 11.61 0.33 -6.63
CA ARG A 27 11.83 0.59 -5.19
C ARG A 27 10.53 0.69 -4.40
N GLU A 28 9.39 0.56 -5.05
CA GLU A 28 8.07 0.72 -4.45
C GLU A 28 7.89 -0.22 -3.25
N SER A 29 8.19 -1.51 -3.40
CA SER A 29 8.07 -2.47 -2.29
C SER A 29 8.99 -2.12 -1.12
N LEU A 30 10.22 -1.66 -1.39
CA LEU A 30 11.16 -1.25 -0.34
C LEU A 30 10.67 0.03 0.37
N PHE A 31 10.15 0.99 -0.38
CA PHE A 31 9.57 2.21 0.15
C PHE A 31 8.38 1.91 1.06
N LEU A 32 7.44 1.07 0.58
CA LEU A 32 6.25 0.67 1.34
C LEU A 32 6.61 -0.09 2.61
N ALA A 33 7.57 -1.02 2.53
CA ALA A 33 8.06 -1.74 3.70
C ALA A 33 8.67 -0.77 4.72
N ARG A 34 9.52 0.16 4.28
CA ARG A 34 10.11 1.17 5.17
C ARG A 34 9.06 2.08 5.79
N LEU A 35 8.08 2.54 5.01
CA LEU A 35 6.98 3.38 5.50
C LEU A 35 6.16 2.65 6.57
N ALA A 36 5.81 1.38 6.32
CA ALA A 36 5.05 0.56 7.28
C ALA A 36 5.81 0.36 8.60
N LEU A 37 7.11 0.05 8.54
CA LEU A 37 7.95 -0.10 9.74
C LEU A 37 7.99 1.20 10.56
N LEU A 38 8.20 2.35 9.90
CA LEU A 38 8.18 3.64 10.59
C LEU A 38 6.83 3.91 11.26
N LEU A 39 5.72 3.60 10.60
CA LEU A 39 4.38 3.77 11.18
C LEU A 39 4.15 2.82 12.37
N PHE A 40 4.65 1.58 12.33
CA PHE A 40 4.54 0.66 13.45
C PHE A 40 5.30 1.15 14.69
N GLU A 41 6.49 1.73 14.51
CA GLU A 41 7.23 2.39 15.60
C GLU A 41 6.42 3.54 16.21
N GLN A 42 5.73 4.34 15.38
CA GLN A 42 4.87 5.42 15.87
C GLN A 42 3.61 4.91 16.58
N VAL A 43 3.09 3.74 16.20
CA VAL A 43 1.91 3.12 16.83
C VAL A 43 2.28 2.50 18.18
N GLY A 44 3.44 1.83 18.27
CA GLY A 44 3.98 1.26 19.51
C GLY A 44 3.14 0.14 20.14
N ASP A 45 2.16 -0.40 19.42
CA ASP A 45 1.22 -1.42 19.91
C ASP A 45 1.22 -2.63 18.96
N GLU A 46 1.83 -3.70 19.45
CA GLU A 46 2.05 -4.95 18.70
C GLU A 46 0.74 -5.63 18.27
N ALA A 47 -0.30 -5.61 19.12
CA ALA A 47 -1.58 -6.22 18.81
C ALA A 47 -2.31 -5.45 17.71
N ARG A 48 -2.26 -4.11 17.77
CA ARG A 48 -2.81 -3.24 16.71
C ARG A 48 -2.05 -3.38 15.40
N CYS A 49 -0.72 -3.50 15.44
CA CYS A 49 0.09 -3.76 14.25
C CYS A 49 -0.25 -5.11 13.61
N ARG A 50 -0.39 -6.18 14.41
CA ARG A 50 -0.81 -7.50 13.91
C ARG A 50 -2.20 -7.47 13.27
N ALA A 51 -3.16 -6.78 13.89
CA ALA A 51 -4.50 -6.64 13.33
C ALA A 51 -4.47 -5.93 11.97
N ALA A 52 -3.73 -4.82 11.87
CA ALA A 52 -3.59 -4.08 10.61
C ALA A 52 -2.95 -4.92 9.49
N LEU A 53 -1.95 -5.75 9.80
CA LEU A 53 -1.36 -6.68 8.83
C LEU A 53 -2.38 -7.71 8.34
N ALA A 54 -3.15 -8.32 9.26
CA ALA A 54 -4.18 -9.27 8.90
C ALA A 54 -5.29 -8.64 8.04
N ASP A 55 -5.66 -7.38 8.34
CA ASP A 55 -6.63 -6.63 7.56
C ASP A 55 -6.13 -6.32 6.15
N ALA A 56 -4.89 -5.85 6.00
CA ALA A 56 -4.29 -5.60 4.70
C ALA A 56 -4.19 -6.87 3.84
N LEU A 57 -3.84 -8.02 4.46
CA LEU A 57 -3.78 -9.30 3.76
C LEU A 57 -5.14 -9.81 3.28
N ARG A 58 -6.21 -9.51 4.02
CA ARG A 58 -7.58 -9.95 3.67
C ARG A 58 -8.15 -9.18 2.47
N GLU A 59 -7.84 -7.90 2.37
CA GLU A 59 -8.34 -7.01 1.31
C GLU A 59 -7.46 -7.03 0.05
N LEU A 60 -6.33 -7.75 0.06
CA LEU A 60 -5.49 -7.90 -1.12
C LEU A 60 -6.24 -8.72 -2.18
N PRO A 61 -6.55 -8.14 -3.36
CA PRO A 61 -7.18 -8.89 -4.42
C PRO A 61 -6.22 -10.00 -4.86
N VAL A 62 -6.68 -11.26 -4.79
CA VAL A 62 -5.99 -12.38 -5.42
C VAL A 62 -5.92 -12.08 -6.93
N PRO A 63 -4.73 -12.13 -7.55
CA PRO A 63 -4.64 -11.97 -9.00
C PRO A 63 -5.49 -13.08 -9.65
N SER A 64 -6.60 -12.69 -10.27
CA SER A 64 -7.38 -13.58 -11.12
C SER A 64 -6.49 -14.02 -12.29
N LEU A 65 -6.29 -15.33 -12.43
CA LEU A 65 -5.54 -15.99 -13.52
C LEU A 65 -6.26 -15.90 -14.87
N SER A 66 -6.80 -14.73 -15.24
CA SER A 66 -7.49 -14.49 -16.52
C SER A 66 -6.80 -13.42 -17.36
N ALA A 67 -5.50 -13.20 -17.16
CA ALA A 67 -4.65 -12.59 -18.18
C ALA A 67 -4.04 -13.70 -19.02
N THR A 68 -4.84 -14.27 -19.94
CA THR A 68 -4.26 -15.01 -21.06
C THR A 68 -3.40 -14.02 -21.86
N PRO A 69 -2.10 -14.28 -22.08
CA PRO A 69 -1.38 -13.55 -23.10
C PRO A 69 -2.09 -13.88 -24.42
N HIS A 70 -2.82 -12.91 -24.98
CA HIS A 70 -3.31 -13.01 -26.35
C HIS A 70 -2.07 -13.01 -27.25
N ASN A 71 -1.58 -14.21 -27.53
CA ASN A 71 -0.58 -14.47 -28.53
C ASN A 71 -1.13 -13.97 -29.88
N ILE A 72 -0.71 -12.78 -30.27
CA ILE A 72 -0.73 -12.34 -31.66
C ILE A 72 0.27 -13.19 -32.46
N THR A 73 -0.14 -14.38 -32.87
CA THR A 73 0.50 -15.08 -33.99
C THR A 73 -0.33 -14.80 -35.22
N GLY A 74 0.24 -13.99 -36.10
CA GLY A 74 -0.27 -13.82 -37.45
C GLY A 74 -0.10 -15.10 -38.28
N ASP A 75 -1.03 -15.27 -39.20
CA ASP A 75 -0.81 -15.86 -40.52
C ASP A 75 -1.61 -15.02 -41.51
#